data_AF-A0A351Z6Z8-F1
#
_entry.id   AF-A0A351Z6Z8-F1
#
_cell.length_a   1.000
_cell.length_b   1.000
_cell.length_c   1.000
_cell.angle_alpha   90.00
_cell.angle_beta   90.00
_cell.angle_gamma   90.00
#
_symmetry.space_group_name_H-M   'P 1'
#
loop_
_entity.id
_entity.type
_entity.pdbx_description
1 polymer ?
#
loop_
_entity_poly.entity_id
_entity_poly.type
_entity_poly.pdbx_seq_one_letter_code
_entity_poly.pdbx_strand_id
1 'polypeptide(L)'
;MDTGYSYQFDPASYLFARIGYEFPLFDKLGLLAMVGGSARVWGKDGESAFIADAILDYHWWNRMSFGVGAGFWSGNGGQVDLIANLGFLVYEKPNSFNSTLFLEARSKINEMGNMHDQGRFGLGIRFRF
;
A
#
# COMPACT_ATOMS: atom_id res chain seq x y z
N MET A 1 -8.19 5.43 -4.85
CA MET A 1 -7.87 4.29 -5.73
C MET A 1 -6.37 4.26 -5.92
N ASP A 2 -5.75 3.09 -5.80
CA ASP A 2 -4.32 2.93 -6.00
C ASP A 2 -4.05 1.87 -7.07
N THR A 3 -2.99 2.08 -7.84
CA THR A 3 -2.38 1.04 -8.67
C THR A 3 -0.88 1.15 -8.57
N GLY A 4 -0.18 0.03 -8.65
CA GLY A 4 1.27 0.04 -8.54
C GLY A 4 1.90 -1.31 -8.80
N TYR A 5 3.21 -1.30 -8.63
CA TYR A 5 4.07 -2.46 -8.76
C TYR A 5 4.71 -2.75 -7.41
N SER A 6 4.79 -4.02 -7.03
CA SER A 6 5.44 -4.48 -5.81
C SER A 6 6.45 -5.58 -6.13
N TYR A 7 7.61 -5.51 -5.49
CA TYR A 7 8.71 -6.44 -5.57
C TYR A 7 8.93 -7.12 -4.22
N GLN A 8 9.10 -8.42 -4.23
CA GLN A 8 9.46 -9.26 -3.10
C GLN A 8 10.89 -9.78 -3.28
N PHE A 9 11.68 -9.82 -2.20
CA PHE A 9 13.09 -10.26 -2.25
C PHE A 9 13.26 -11.73 -2.63
N ASP A 10 12.43 -12.62 -2.07
CA ASP A 10 12.23 -13.96 -2.64
C ASP A 10 11.50 -13.79 -3.99
N PRO A 11 12.16 -14.04 -5.13
CA PRO A 11 11.97 -13.26 -6.35
C PRO A 11 10.57 -13.42 -6.93
N ALA A 12 9.72 -12.45 -6.60
CA ALA A 12 8.36 -12.33 -7.11
C ALA A 12 8.00 -10.86 -7.28
N SER A 13 7.31 -10.58 -8.37
CA SER A 13 6.88 -9.24 -8.73
C SER A 13 5.39 -9.23 -9.04
N TYR A 14 4.71 -8.23 -8.52
CA TYR A 14 3.26 -8.14 -8.51
C TYR A 14 2.80 -6.79 -9.03
N LEU A 15 1.72 -6.80 -9.81
CA LEU A 15 0.92 -5.61 -10.06
C LEU A 15 -0.26 -5.64 -9.11
N PHE A 16 -0.47 -4.55 -8.38
CA PHE A 16 -1.60 -4.43 -7.48
C PHE A 16 -2.50 -3.28 -7.90
N ALA A 17 -3.78 -3.47 -7.64
CA ALA A 17 -4.79 -2.43 -7.75
C ALA A 17 -5.73 -2.55 -6.56
N ARG A 18 -6.03 -1.42 -5.93
CA ARG A 18 -6.96 -1.35 -4.79
C ARG A 18 -7.85 -0.12 -4.88
N ILE A 19 -9.07 -0.27 -4.43
CA ILE A 19 -10.05 0.79 -4.31
C ILE A 19 -10.44 0.93 -2.85
N GLY A 20 -10.86 2.11 -2.44
CA GLY A 20 -11.15 2.35 -1.04
C GLY A 20 -11.58 3.77 -0.78
N TYR A 21 -11.76 4.04 0.50
CA TYR A 21 -12.27 5.30 1.01
C TYR A 21 -11.34 5.85 2.08
N GLU A 22 -11.22 7.18 2.12
CA GLU A 22 -10.48 7.90 3.15
C GLU A 22 -11.47 8.49 4.16
N PHE A 23 -11.40 8.01 5.40
CA PHE A 23 -12.14 8.57 6.51
C PHE A 23 -11.30 9.65 7.17
N PRO A 24 -11.65 10.94 7.04
CA PRO A 24 -10.93 12.01 7.73
C PRO A 24 -11.13 11.83 9.24
N LEU A 25 -10.03 11.74 10.00
CA LEU A 25 -10.06 11.66 11.46
C LEU A 25 -9.77 13.03 12.08
N PHE A 26 -8.74 13.70 11.58
CA PHE A 26 -8.32 15.06 11.96
C PHE A 26 -7.83 15.82 10.73
N ASP A 27 -7.58 17.12 10.84
CA ASP A 27 -7.19 18.01 9.73
C ASP A 27 -6.02 17.52 8.87
N LYS A 28 -5.13 16.68 9.44
CA LYS A 28 -3.95 16.14 8.77
C LYS A 28 -3.83 14.62 8.87
N LEU A 29 -4.85 13.93 9.38
CA LEU A 29 -4.82 12.49 9.58
C LEU A 29 -6.08 11.85 9.02
N GLY A 30 -5.92 10.96 8.06
CA GLY A 30 -6.98 10.16 7.47
C GLY A 30 -6.76 8.66 7.72
N LEU A 31 -7.85 7.91 7.81
CA LEU A 31 -7.83 6.45 7.74
C LEU A 31 -8.22 6.01 6.33
N LEU A 32 -7.28 5.42 5.61
CA LEU A 32 -7.49 4.79 4.32
C LEU A 32 -7.89 3.33 4.52
N ALA A 33 -9.13 3.02 4.21
CA ALA A 33 -9.62 1.64 4.14
C ALA A 33 -9.73 1.22 2.68
N MET A 34 -8.97 0.21 2.28
CA MET A 34 -8.85 -0.20 0.88
C MET A 34 -8.97 -1.71 0.72
N VAL A 35 -9.52 -2.14 -0.40
CA VAL A 35 -9.59 -3.55 -0.82
C VAL A 35 -9.18 -3.68 -2.28
N GLY A 36 -8.59 -4.80 -2.65
CA GLY A 36 -8.06 -4.97 -3.98
C GLY A 36 -7.48 -6.34 -4.26
N GLY A 37 -6.71 -6.41 -5.33
CA GLY A 37 -6.01 -7.60 -5.74
C GLY A 37 -4.57 -7.30 -6.10
N SER A 38 -3.73 -8.31 -5.96
CA SER A 38 -2.34 -8.31 -6.38
C SER A 38 -2.10 -9.52 -7.27
N ALA A 39 -1.76 -9.27 -8.54
CA ALA A 39 -1.52 -10.31 -9.53
C ALA A 39 -0.01 -10.47 -9.75
N ARG A 40 0.49 -11.70 -9.66
CA ARG A 40 1.90 -11.99 -9.95
C ARG A 40 2.16 -11.84 -11.45
N VAL A 41 3.16 -11.02 -11.80
CA VAL A 41 3.61 -10.82 -13.19
C VAL A 41 4.89 -11.59 -13.49
N TRP A 42 5.78 -11.70 -12.50
CA TRP A 42 7.06 -12.39 -12.65
C TRP A 42 7.47 -13.09 -11.36
N GLY A 43 8.24 -14.17 -11.45
CA GLY A 43 8.69 -14.97 -10.30
C GLY A 43 8.13 -16.40 -10.31
N LYS A 44 8.81 -17.31 -9.60
CA LYS A 44 8.42 -18.73 -9.52
C LYS A 44 7.54 -19.02 -8.31
N ASP A 45 7.73 -18.28 -7.23
CA ASP A 45 7.01 -18.45 -5.97
C ASP A 45 6.06 -17.27 -5.68
N GLY A 46 4.91 -17.53 -5.08
CA GLY A 46 3.89 -16.52 -4.74
C GLY A 46 2.63 -16.55 -5.60
N GLU A 47 1.45 -16.64 -4.97
CA GLU A 47 0.17 -16.61 -5.68
C GLU A 47 -0.41 -15.20 -5.81
N SER A 48 -1.32 -15.02 -6.77
CA SER A 48 -2.17 -13.83 -6.79
C SER A 48 -3.00 -13.79 -5.52
N ALA A 49 -3.17 -12.60 -4.93
CA ALA A 49 -3.78 -12.44 -3.63
C ALA A 49 -4.84 -11.34 -3.64
N PHE A 50 -5.90 -11.57 -2.88
CA PHE A 50 -6.77 -10.50 -2.41
C PHE A 50 -6.08 -9.73 -1.29
N ILE A 51 -6.20 -8.41 -1.32
CA ILE A 51 -5.65 -7.51 -0.30
C ILE A 51 -6.75 -6.66 0.34
N ALA A 52 -6.64 -6.46 1.64
CA ALA A 52 -7.48 -5.53 2.38
C ALA A 52 -6.62 -4.76 3.38
N ASP A 53 -6.52 -3.45 3.21
CA ASP A 53 -5.59 -2.59 3.93
C ASP A 53 -6.32 -1.53 4.76
N ALA A 54 -5.81 -1.26 5.95
CA ALA A 54 -6.19 -0.14 6.80
C ALA A 54 -4.92 0.67 7.13
N ILE A 55 -4.82 1.89 6.61
CA ILE A 55 -3.63 2.74 6.71
C ILE A 55 -4.02 4.09 7.31
N LEU A 56 -3.40 4.45 8.42
CA LEU A 56 -3.42 5.83 8.93
C LEU A 56 -2.43 6.65 8.12
N ASP A 57 -2.91 7.65 7.38
CA ASP A 57 -2.12 8.53 6.52
C ASP A 57 -2.06 9.93 7.14
N TYR A 58 -0.86 10.37 7.51
CA TYR A 58 -0.59 11.67 8.09
C TYR A 58 0.04 12.61 7.06
N HIS A 59 -0.62 13.73 6.77
CA HIS A 59 -0.12 14.77 5.87
C HIS A 59 0.78 15.76 6.63
N TRP A 60 2.10 15.57 6.53
CA TRP A 60 3.07 16.46 7.19
C TRP A 60 3.16 17.81 6.47
N TRP A 61 3.17 17.80 5.13
CA TRP A 61 3.11 18.99 4.29
C TRP A 61 2.00 18.84 3.25
N ASN A 62 1.56 19.94 2.63
CA ASN A 62 0.58 19.90 1.53
C ASN A 62 1.02 18.99 0.37
N ARG A 63 2.30 18.56 0.32
CA ARG A 63 2.84 17.69 -0.72
C ARG A 63 3.35 16.33 -0.24
N MET A 64 3.43 16.06 1.06
CA MET A 64 4.02 14.82 1.58
C MET A 64 3.14 14.18 2.64
N SER A 65 2.94 12.86 2.54
CA SER A 65 2.22 12.06 3.53
C SER A 65 3.04 10.86 4.00
N PHE A 66 2.79 10.47 5.24
CA PHE A 66 3.39 9.31 5.89
C PHE A 66 2.27 8.40 6.37
N GLY A 67 2.26 7.17 5.89
CA GLY A 67 1.24 6.19 6.22
C GLY A 67 1.82 5.04 7.05
N VAL A 68 1.07 4.58 8.05
CA VAL A 68 1.34 3.32 8.75
C VAL A 68 0.04 2.55 8.92
N GLY A 69 0.09 1.23 8.83
CA GLY A 69 -1.12 0.44 8.83
C GLY A 69 -0.91 -1.05 8.92
N ALA A 70 -2.01 -1.77 8.76
CA ALA A 70 -2.01 -3.21 8.61
C ALA A 70 -2.77 -3.59 7.34
N GLY A 71 -2.36 -4.68 6.71
CA GLY A 71 -3.04 -5.24 5.55
C GLY A 71 -3.18 -6.74 5.65
N PHE A 72 -4.32 -7.26 5.22
CA PHE A 72 -4.52 -8.66 4.99
C PHE A 72 -4.08 -9.02 3.57
N TRP A 73 -3.40 -10.15 3.43
CA TRP A 73 -2.99 -10.73 2.15
C TRP A 73 -3.44 -12.18 2.11
N SER A 74 -4.25 -12.56 1.12
CA SER A 74 -4.86 -13.91 1.06
C SER A 74 -3.96 -14.99 0.45
N GLY A 75 -2.87 -14.63 -0.23
CA GLY A 75 -2.01 -15.61 -0.90
C GLY A 75 -1.26 -16.50 0.10
N ASN A 76 -1.03 -17.77 -0.26
CA ASN A 76 -0.28 -18.75 0.54
C ASN A 76 -0.79 -18.94 1.99
N GLY A 77 -2.11 -19.06 2.17
CA GLY A 77 -2.71 -19.42 3.46
C GLY A 77 -3.17 -18.24 4.33
N GLY A 78 -3.05 -17.01 3.83
CA GLY A 78 -3.56 -15.82 4.51
C GLY A 78 -2.61 -15.29 5.60
N GLN A 79 -2.37 -13.99 5.60
CA GLN A 79 -1.47 -13.34 6.55
C GLN A 79 -1.84 -11.89 6.80
N VAL A 80 -1.32 -11.33 7.90
CA VAL A 80 -1.40 -9.90 8.20
C VAL A 80 0.00 -9.29 8.07
N ASP A 81 0.07 -8.25 7.26
CA ASP A 81 1.24 -7.44 7.01
C ASP A 81 1.13 -6.12 7.78
N LEU A 82 2.26 -5.65 8.30
CA LEU A 82 2.46 -4.26 8.67
C LEU A 82 2.83 -3.47 7.42
N ILE A 83 2.22 -2.31 7.25
CA ILE A 83 2.39 -1.43 6.10
C ILE A 83 3.02 -0.12 6.57
N ALA A 84 4.03 0.33 5.84
CA ALA A 84 4.53 1.70 5.88
C ALA A 84 4.43 2.31 4.48
N ASN A 85 3.99 3.56 4.39
CA ASN A 85 3.74 4.25 3.13
C ASN A 85 4.35 5.67 3.17
N LEU A 86 4.93 6.11 2.06
CA LEU A 86 5.44 7.47 1.88
C LEU A 86 4.82 8.03 0.60
N GLY A 87 4.00 9.06 0.73
CA GLY A 87 3.30 9.71 -0.37
C GLY A 87 3.90 11.07 -0.74
N PHE A 88 3.97 11.34 -2.04
CA PHE A 88 4.35 12.61 -2.64
C PHE A 88 3.27 13.08 -3.61
N LEU A 89 2.63 14.20 -3.32
CA LEU A 89 1.64 14.83 -4.18
C LEU A 89 2.29 15.28 -5.49
N VAL A 90 1.83 14.74 -6.61
CA VAL A 90 2.32 15.10 -7.95
C VAL A 90 1.37 16.00 -8.72
N TYR A 91 0.07 15.87 -8.47
CA TYR A 91 -0.94 16.70 -9.10
C TYR A 91 -2.11 16.94 -8.16
N GLU A 92 -2.64 18.16 -8.18
CA GLU A 92 -3.82 18.55 -7.43
C GLU A 92 -4.67 19.48 -8.28
N LYS A 93 -5.95 19.15 -8.38
CA LYS A 93 -7.01 20.04 -8.82
C LYS A 93 -7.85 20.37 -7.58
N PRO A 94 -7.87 21.63 -7.13
CA PRO A 94 -8.59 22.03 -5.92
C PRO A 94 -10.04 21.53 -5.91
N ASN A 95 -10.46 20.97 -4.77
CA ASN A 95 -11.83 20.49 -4.51
C ASN A 95 -12.36 19.42 -5.48
N SER A 96 -11.50 18.69 -6.18
CA SER A 96 -11.97 17.71 -7.16
C SER A 96 -11.12 16.46 -7.26
N PHE A 97 -9.79 16.58 -7.26
CA PHE A 97 -8.95 15.43 -7.54
C PHE A 97 -7.50 15.67 -7.13
N ASN A 98 -6.85 14.67 -6.57
CA ASN A 98 -5.41 14.68 -6.44
C ASN A 98 -4.78 13.33 -6.82
N SER A 99 -3.51 13.41 -7.23
CA SER A 99 -2.67 12.27 -7.55
C SER A 99 -1.42 12.31 -6.69
N THR A 100 -1.17 11.22 -5.98
CA THR A 100 -0.01 11.04 -5.11
C THR A 100 0.80 9.85 -5.63
N LEU A 101 2.08 10.05 -5.92
CA LEU A 101 3.02 8.93 -6.05
C LEU A 101 3.35 8.43 -4.66
N PHE A 102 3.37 7.12 -4.45
CA PHE A 102 3.71 6.57 -3.15
C PHE A 102 4.70 5.42 -3.25
N LEU A 103 5.55 5.33 -2.23
CA LEU A 103 6.34 4.15 -1.92
C LEU A 103 5.65 3.40 -0.79
N GLU A 104 5.61 2.08 -0.87
CA GLU A 104 5.02 1.23 0.15
C GLU A 104 5.99 0.13 0.54
N ALA A 105 6.17 -0.09 1.83
CA ALA A 105 6.87 -1.23 2.38
C ALA A 105 5.87 -2.07 3.17
N ARG A 106 5.89 -3.38 2.95
CA ARG A 106 5.09 -4.37 3.68
C ARG A 106 5.98 -5.43 4.31
N SER A 107 5.67 -5.81 5.54
CA SER A 107 6.34 -6.90 6.25
C SER A 107 5.33 -7.73 7.02
N LYS A 108 5.49 -9.05 7.08
CA LYS A 108 4.62 -9.90 7.90
C LYS A 108 4.81 -9.59 9.39
N ILE A 109 3.73 -9.51 10.16
CA ILE A 109 3.79 -9.16 11.60
C ILE A 109 4.53 -10.22 12.41
N ASN A 110 4.34 -11.51 12.11
CA ASN A 110 4.94 -12.61 12.89
C ASN A 110 6.42 -12.88 12.56
N GLU A 111 7.03 -12.14 11.63
CA GLU A 111 8.42 -12.35 11.19
C GLU A 111 9.26 -11.06 11.26
N MET A 112 8.98 -10.15 12.20
CA MET A 112 9.75 -8.91 12.37
C MET A 112 11.27 -9.13 12.61
N GLY A 113 11.70 -10.34 12.99
CA GLY A 113 13.11 -10.72 13.11
C GLY A 113 13.79 -11.17 11.80
N ASN A 114 13.03 -11.50 10.74
CA ASN A 114 13.53 -12.00 9.44
C ASN A 114 12.96 -11.16 8.27
N MET A 115 13.09 -9.83 8.35
CA MET A 115 12.66 -8.93 7.26
C MET A 115 13.33 -9.21 5.90
N HIS A 116 14.46 -9.93 5.90
CA HIS A 116 15.28 -10.19 4.73
C HIS A 116 14.59 -11.06 3.67
N ASP A 117 13.70 -11.98 4.07
CA ASP A 117 13.21 -13.01 3.15
C ASP A 117 11.78 -12.74 2.63
N GLN A 118 10.98 -11.94 3.34
CA GLN A 118 9.54 -11.79 3.04
C GLN A 118 9.01 -10.35 2.98
N GLY A 119 9.91 -9.36 3.07
CA GLY A 119 9.58 -7.95 2.85
C GLY A 119 9.16 -7.68 1.40
N ARG A 120 8.14 -6.83 1.21
CA ARG A 120 7.69 -6.36 -0.10
C ARG A 120 7.79 -4.85 -0.18
N PHE A 121 8.38 -4.36 -1.28
CA PHE A 121 8.52 -2.94 -1.56
C PHE A 121 7.74 -2.61 -2.82
N GLY A 122 7.03 -1.50 -2.83
CA GLY A 122 6.19 -1.11 -3.94
C GLY A 122 6.26 0.36 -4.25
N LEU A 123 5.99 0.68 -5.51
CA LEU A 123 5.78 2.02 -6.03
C LEU A 123 4.41 2.04 -6.68
N GLY A 124 3.62 3.07 -6.41
CA GLY A 124 2.31 3.22 -7.00
C GLY A 124 1.87 4.66 -7.15
N ILE A 125 0.72 4.83 -7.78
CA ILE A 125 0.00 6.08 -7.86
C ILE A 125 -1.36 5.92 -7.17
N ARG A 126 -1.69 6.90 -6.33
CA ARG A 126 -2.95 7.02 -5.62
C ARG A 126 -3.73 8.18 -6.19
N PHE A 127 -4.95 7.90 -6.59
CA PHE A 127 -5.94 8.84 -7.03
C PHE A 127 -6.99 9.05 -5.93
N ARG A 128 -7.17 10.30 -5.50
CA ARG A 128 -8.26 10.70 -4.59
C ARG A 128 -9.20 11.62 -5.35
N PHE A 129 -10.49 11.40 -5.18
CA PHE A 129 -11.58 12.12 -5.84
C PHE A 129 -12.48 12.75 -4.77
#